data_AF-A0A7Y0SIJ2-F1
#
_entry.id   AF-A0A7Y0SIJ2-F1
#
_cell.length_a   1.000
_cell.length_b   1.000
_cell.length_c   1.000
_cell.angle_alpha   90.00
_cell.angle_beta   90.00
_cell.angle_gamma   90.00
#
_symmetry.space_group_name_H-M   'P 1'
#
loop_
_entity.id
_entity.type
_entity.pdbx_description
1 polymer ?
#
loop_
_entity_poly.entity_id
_entity_poly.type
_entity_poly.pdbx_seq_one_letter_code
_entity_poly.pdbx_strand_id
1 'polypeptide(L)'
;SYADPVAIDDVMVGGTVCQVEASNHPDYEAGEWVLAYTVGWQDYAISTGEMVIKLGKEPQNPSYALGVAGMPGFTAYMGLLD
;
A
#
# COMPACT_ATOMS: atom_id res chain seq x y z
N SER A 1 -4.35 -17.17 -12.30
CA SER A 1 -4.28 -16.60 -10.94
C SER A 1 -3.67 -17.64 -10.04
N TYR A 2 -2.62 -17.30 -9.29
CA TYR A 2 -2.01 -18.20 -8.29
C TYR A 2 -2.43 -17.84 -6.86
N ALA A 3 -3.02 -16.66 -6.65
CA ALA A 3 -3.58 -16.25 -5.37
C ALA A 3 -4.99 -16.81 -5.22
N ASP A 4 -5.35 -17.14 -3.99
CA ASP A 4 -6.69 -17.58 -3.63
C ASP A 4 -7.72 -16.50 -4.00
N PRO A 5 -8.92 -16.89 -4.46
CA PRO A 5 -10.00 -15.94 -4.71
C PRO A 5 -10.40 -15.21 -3.42
N VAL A 6 -10.76 -13.93 -3.55
CA VAL A 6 -11.41 -13.19 -2.46
C VAL A 6 -12.77 -13.83 -2.17
N ALA A 7 -13.07 -14.08 -0.89
CA ALA A 7 -14.36 -14.64 -0.51
C ALA A 7 -15.50 -13.64 -0.72
N ILE A 8 -16.73 -14.14 -0.82
CA ILE A 8 -17.90 -13.27 -0.84
C ILE A 8 -18.00 -12.57 0.52
N ASP A 9 -18.37 -11.29 0.50
CA ASP A 9 -18.49 -10.39 1.66
C ASP A 9 -17.17 -10.04 2.36
N ASP A 10 -16.01 -10.50 1.85
CA ASP A 10 -14.69 -10.06 2.32
C ASP A 10 -14.28 -8.71 1.70
N VAL A 11 -13.37 -8.02 2.39
CA VAL A 11 -12.75 -6.79 1.86
C VAL A 11 -11.96 -7.12 0.60
N MET A 12 -12.21 -6.35 -0.46
CA MET A 12 -11.52 -6.52 -1.72
C MET A 12 -10.01 -6.26 -1.56
N VAL A 13 -9.18 -7.21 -1.97
CA VAL A 13 -7.72 -7.10 -1.88
C VAL A 13 -7.17 -6.08 -2.88
N GLY A 14 -6.09 -5.40 -2.50
CA GLY A 14 -5.40 -4.46 -3.37
C GLY A 14 -4.43 -3.57 -2.58
N GLY A 15 -3.38 -3.11 -3.25
CA GLY A 15 -2.50 -2.09 -2.70
C GLY A 15 -3.21 -0.74 -2.60
N THR A 16 -2.99 -0.03 -1.51
CA THR A 16 -3.57 1.29 -1.24
C THR A 16 -2.51 2.27 -0.80
N VAL A 17 -2.72 3.54 -1.12
CA VAL A 17 -1.96 4.63 -0.50
C VAL A 17 -2.85 5.27 0.55
N CYS A 18 -2.37 5.29 1.78
CA CYS A 18 -3.11 5.68 2.96
C CYS A 18 -2.36 6.79 3.72
N GLN A 19 -3.08 7.44 4.63
CA GLN A 19 -2.49 8.27 5.65
C GLN A 19 -2.69 7.59 7.01
N VAL A 20 -1.66 7.58 7.85
CA VAL A 20 -1.73 7.04 9.20
C VAL A 20 -2.60 7.96 10.05
N GLU A 21 -3.79 7.49 10.43
CA GLU A 21 -4.69 8.25 11.31
C GLU A 21 -4.18 8.27 12.76
N ALA A 22 -3.77 7.10 13.27
CA ALA A 22 -3.19 6.91 14.59
C ALA A 22 -2.21 5.74 14.56
N SER A 23 -1.20 5.75 15.46
CA SER A 23 -0.20 4.69 15.51
C SER A 23 0.25 4.38 16.94
N ASN A 24 0.34 3.08 17.22
CA ASN A 24 1.05 2.52 18.38
C ASN A 24 2.36 1.82 17.96
N HIS A 25 2.73 1.92 16.68
CA HIS A 25 3.95 1.32 16.15
C HIS A 25 5.07 2.37 16.16
N PRO A 26 6.25 2.09 16.74
CA PRO A 26 7.31 3.09 16.93
C PRO A 26 7.82 3.66 15.61
N ASP A 27 7.76 2.85 14.54
CA ASP A 27 8.20 3.27 13.24
C ASP A 27 7.16 4.07 12.46
N TYR A 28 5.91 4.24 12.89
CA TYR A 28 4.91 4.99 12.10
C TYR A 28 4.27 6.10 12.95
N GLU A 29 4.16 7.29 12.39
CA GLU A 29 3.57 8.45 13.06
C GLU A 29 2.25 8.86 12.39
N ALA A 30 1.32 9.39 13.19
CA ALA A 30 0.10 10.00 12.66
C ALA A 30 0.42 11.09 11.62
N GLY A 31 -0.33 11.12 10.53
CA GLY A 31 -0.15 12.01 9.39
C GLY A 31 0.85 11.53 8.34
N GLU A 32 1.66 10.50 8.60
CA GLU A 32 2.53 9.92 7.57
C GLU A 32 1.72 9.26 6.47
N TRP A 33 2.17 9.44 5.23
CA TRP A 33 1.66 8.72 4.07
C TRP A 33 2.38 7.38 3.95
N VAL A 34 1.62 6.34 3.63
CA VAL A 34 2.13 4.98 3.50
C VAL A 34 1.51 4.29 2.28
N LEU A 35 2.28 3.38 1.69
CA LEU A 35 1.78 2.38 0.75
C LEU A 35 1.57 1.08 1.54
N ALA A 36 0.36 0.53 1.52
CA ALA A 36 0.00 -0.69 2.22
C ALA A 36 -0.55 -1.74 1.26
N TYR A 37 -0.06 -2.98 1.35
CA TYR A 37 -0.46 -4.05 0.41
C TYR A 37 -1.53 -4.99 0.97
N THR A 38 -1.76 -4.99 2.28
CA THR A 38 -2.56 -6.01 2.99
C THR A 38 -3.88 -5.46 3.53
N VAL A 39 -4.11 -4.16 3.46
CA VAL A 39 -5.27 -3.51 4.08
C VAL A 39 -6.53 -3.53 3.20
N GLY A 40 -6.40 -3.74 1.89
CA GLY A 40 -7.52 -3.83 0.97
C GLY A 40 -8.30 -2.52 0.81
N TRP A 41 -9.42 -2.59 0.08
CA TRP A 41 -10.23 -1.43 -0.28
C TRP A 41 -11.32 -1.15 0.75
N GLN A 42 -11.07 -0.16 1.59
CA GLN A 42 -11.97 0.32 2.64
C GLN A 42 -11.48 1.68 3.14
N ASP A 43 -12.33 2.42 3.85
CA ASP A 43 -11.99 3.76 4.32
C ASP A 43 -10.91 3.73 5.43
N TYR A 44 -10.90 2.69 6.26
CA TYR A 44 -9.97 2.52 7.38
C TYR A 44 -9.56 1.06 7.54
N ALA A 45 -8.35 0.83 8.02
CA ALA A 45 -7.85 -0.50 8.35
C ALA A 45 -6.90 -0.44 9.55
N ILE A 46 -6.82 -1.55 10.29
CA ILE A 46 -5.80 -1.75 11.32
C ILE A 46 -4.67 -2.54 10.68
N SER A 47 -3.44 -2.04 10.80
CA SER A 47 -2.24 -2.73 10.32
C SER A 47 -1.27 -2.95 11.47
N THR A 48 -0.56 -4.08 11.42
CA THR A 48 0.58 -4.38 12.30
C THR A 48 1.87 -3.70 11.84
N GLY A 49 1.85 -3.00 10.71
CA GLY A 49 3.03 -2.47 10.03
C GLY A 49 3.64 -3.43 9.00
N GLU A 50 3.13 -4.66 8.91
CA GLU A 50 3.55 -5.64 7.91
C GLU A 50 3.13 -5.20 6.50
N MET A 51 4.07 -5.26 5.55
CA MET A 51 3.85 -4.85 4.16
C MET A 51 3.33 -3.40 4.03
N VAL A 52 3.79 -2.54 4.93
CA VAL A 52 3.59 -1.09 4.90
C VAL A 52 4.93 -0.43 4.56
N ILE A 53 4.93 0.50 3.61
CA ILE A 53 6.11 1.24 3.16
C ILE A 53 5.85 2.73 3.38
N LYS A 54 6.78 3.43 4.02
CA LYS A 54 6.70 4.88 4.22
C LYS A 54 6.84 5.65 2.91
N LEU A 55 5.96 6.63 2.71
CA LEU A 55 6.06 7.65 1.66
C LEU A 55 6.46 9.03 2.23
N GLY A 56 6.57 9.15 3.56
CA GLY A 56 6.90 10.38 4.27
C GLY A 56 5.67 11.24 4.59
N LYS A 57 5.88 12.45 5.08
CA LYS A 57 4.78 13.34 5.52
C LYS A 57 4.15 14.16 4.38
N GLU A 58 4.92 14.47 3.36
CA GLU A 58 4.51 15.36 2.26
C GLU A 58 4.94 14.82 0.88
N PRO A 59 4.47 13.63 0.47
CA PRO A 59 4.72 13.15 -0.88
C PRO A 59 4.02 14.07 -1.91
N GLN A 60 4.71 14.44 -2.99
CA GLN A 60 4.13 15.31 -4.02
C GLN A 60 3.01 14.61 -4.81
N ASN A 61 3.20 13.34 -5.17
CA ASN A 61 2.26 12.54 -5.95
C ASN A 61 2.11 11.13 -5.34
N PRO A 62 1.46 11.01 -4.16
CA PRO A 62 1.40 9.75 -3.41
C PRO A 62 0.84 8.58 -4.23
N SER A 63 -0.14 8.84 -5.11
CA SER A 63 -0.75 7.81 -5.97
C SER A 63 0.21 7.17 -6.98
N TYR A 64 1.34 7.81 -7.30
CA TYR A 64 2.33 7.21 -8.21
C TYR A 64 2.92 5.92 -7.65
N ALA A 65 2.93 5.76 -6.32
CA ALA A 65 3.34 4.54 -5.63
C ALA A 65 2.46 3.31 -5.94
N LEU A 66 1.28 3.51 -6.52
CA LEU A 66 0.41 2.42 -7.02
C LEU A 66 0.64 2.10 -8.50
N GLY A 67 1.45 2.90 -9.20
CA GLY A 67 1.65 2.82 -10.64
C GLY A 67 3.11 2.88 -11.02
N VAL A 68 3.52 3.97 -11.67
CA VAL A 68 4.86 4.14 -12.25
C VAL A 68 5.99 4.08 -11.22
N ALA A 69 5.75 4.49 -9.98
CA ALA A 69 6.72 4.38 -8.88
C ALA A 69 6.44 3.18 -7.95
N GLY A 70 5.52 2.30 -8.36
CA GLY A 70 5.08 1.13 -7.61
C GLY A 70 5.37 -0.19 -8.31
N MET A 71 4.64 -1.23 -7.91
CA MET A 71 4.75 -2.57 -8.51
C MET A 71 4.57 -2.56 -10.03
N PRO A 72 3.61 -1.85 -10.64
CA PRO A 72 3.49 -1.83 -12.10
C PRO A 72 4.73 -1.24 -12.80
N GLY A 73 5.30 -0.15 -12.26
CA GLY A 73 6.53 0.45 -12.78
C GLY A 73 7.74 -0.48 -12.64
N PHE A 74 7.84 -1.16 -11.49
CA PHE A 74 8.88 -2.17 -11.27
C PHE A 74 8.74 -3.35 -12.24
N THR A 75 7.53 -3.85 -12.45
CA THR A 75 7.26 -4.92 -13.44
C THR A 75 7.68 -4.49 -14.85
N ALA A 76 7.38 -3.26 -15.26
CA ALA A 76 7.78 -2.74 -16.57
C ALA A 76 9.30 -2.60 -16.70
N TYR A 77 9.98 -2.12 -15.65
CA TYR A 77 11.43 -1.98 -15.61
C TYR A 77 12.13 -3.34 -15.74
N MET A 78 11.75 -4.31 -14.90
CA MET A 78 12.34 -5.64 -14.91
C MET A 78 12.04 -6.36 -16.22
N GLY A 79 10.79 -6.33 -16.70
CA GLY A 79 10.43 -7.00 -17.96
C GLY A 79 11.09 -6.42 -19.22
N LEU A 80 11.73 -5.24 -19.13
CA LEU A 80 12.52 -4.66 -20.21
C LEU A 80 14.01 -5.00 -20.11
N LEU A 81 14.56 -5.10 -18.89
CA LEU A 81 15.99 -5.19 -18.65
C LEU A 81 16.49 -6.59 -18.27
N ASP A 82 15.60 -7.45 -17.79
CA ASP A 82 15.84 -8.84 -17.36
C ASP A 82 14.95 -9.83 -18.11
#